data_AF-A0A2N7PNM7-F1
#
_entry.id   AF-A0A2N7PNM7-F1
#
_cell.length_a   1.000
_cell.length_b   1.000
_cell.length_c   1.000
_cell.angle_alpha   90.00
_cell.angle_beta   90.00
_cell.angle_gamma   90.00
#
_symmetry.space_group_name_H-M   'P 1'
#
loop_
_entity.id
_entity.type
_entity.pdbx_description
1 polymer ?
#
loop_
_entity_poly.entity_id
_entity_poly.type
_entity_poly.pdbx_seq_one_letter_code
_entity_poly.pdbx_strand_id
1 'polypeptide(L)'
;MKGTEKRALLLFLDKKQKLSLKKDTKTGAENIMIVDLIRNDLGRISCFGSVRVKELFKIKTYPTLHQMISTVRGNLKIDSFYEIIKTLFLCGSVTGAPKIRTMEIIRELEKEPRNVYTDTTGFIAPYRRLSF
;
A
#
# COMPACT_ATOMS: atom_id res chain seq x y z
N MET A 1 -1.75 0.81 1.92
CA MET A 1 -2.73 1.27 2.94
C MET A 1 -4.01 0.49 2.72
N LYS A 2 -4.74 0.10 3.76
CA LYS A 2 -6.03 -0.61 3.62
C LYS A 2 -6.80 -0.49 4.93
N GLY A 3 -8.07 -0.12 4.86
CA GLY A 3 -8.89 0.24 6.03
C GLY A 3 -9.07 1.74 6.20
N THR A 4 -10.31 2.19 6.16
CA THR A 4 -10.66 3.61 6.20
C THR A 4 -11.89 3.82 7.08
N GLU A 5 -11.85 4.84 7.93
CA GLU A 5 -13.01 5.33 8.66
C GLU A 5 -13.14 6.83 8.47
N LYS A 6 -14.38 7.35 8.46
CA LYS A 6 -14.61 8.80 8.37
C LYS A 6 -14.13 9.50 9.65
N ARG A 7 -13.89 10.81 9.60
CA ARG A 7 -13.80 11.65 10.80
C ARG A 7 -15.19 11.96 11.34
N ALA A 8 -15.31 12.07 12.65
CA ALA A 8 -16.51 12.58 13.29
C ALA A 8 -16.33 14.04 13.73
N LEU A 9 -17.42 14.79 13.77
CA LEU A 9 -17.43 16.16 14.29
C LEU A 9 -17.20 16.20 15.81
N LEU A 10 -17.73 15.22 16.53
CA LEU A 10 -17.58 15.12 17.99
C LEU A 10 -16.35 14.29 18.34
N LEU A 11 -15.49 14.84 19.20
CA LEU A 11 -14.22 14.22 19.62
C LEU A 11 -14.38 12.79 20.17
N PHE A 12 -15.43 12.54 20.95
CA PHE A 12 -15.70 11.21 21.48
C PHE A 12 -16.03 10.21 20.37
N LEU A 13 -16.87 10.60 19.41
CA LEU A 13 -17.22 9.76 18.27
C LEU A 13 -16.01 9.51 17.35
N ASP A 14 -15.17 10.52 17.14
CA ASP A 14 -13.95 10.43 16.32
C ASP A 14 -12.96 9.42 16.93
N LYS A 15 -12.75 9.51 18.25
CA LYS A 15 -11.95 8.53 19.01
C LYS A 15 -12.54 7.12 18.91
N LYS A 16 -13.87 6.98 19.00
CA LYS A 16 -14.56 5.68 18.88
C LYS A 16 -14.37 5.09 17.47
N GLN A 17 -14.56 5.88 16.41
CA GLN A 17 -14.35 5.44 15.02
C GLN A 17 -12.89 5.01 14.79
N LYS A 18 -11.93 5.80 15.27
CA LYS A 18 -10.50 5.45 15.20
C LYS A 18 -10.19 4.12 15.90
N LEU A 19 -10.77 3.88 17.08
CA LEU A 19 -10.59 2.64 17.83
C LEU A 19 -11.30 1.45 17.16
N SER A 20 -12.47 1.69 16.57
CA SER A 20 -13.20 0.69 15.78
C SER A 20 -12.35 0.20 14.61
N LEU A 21 -11.81 1.13 13.81
CA LEU A 21 -10.91 0.79 12.70
C LEU A 21 -9.69 -0.02 13.16
N LYS A 22 -9.13 0.31 14.33
CA LYS A 22 -7.97 -0.41 14.87
C LYS A 22 -8.30 -1.85 15.30
N LYS A 23 -9.54 -2.10 15.72
CA LYS A 23 -9.99 -3.40 16.24
C LYS A 23 -10.68 -4.26 15.19
N ASP A 24 -11.01 -3.71 14.03
CA ASP A 24 -11.69 -4.45 12.98
C ASP A 24 -10.77 -5.54 12.39
N THR A 25 -11.15 -6.79 12.64
CA THR A 25 -10.40 -7.98 12.23
C THR A 25 -10.40 -8.16 10.73
N LYS A 26 -11.50 -7.81 10.05
CA LYS A 26 -11.59 -7.85 8.58
C LYS A 26 -10.59 -6.89 7.97
N THR A 27 -10.62 -5.62 8.38
CA THR A 27 -9.67 -4.61 7.90
C THR A 27 -8.22 -5.01 8.20
N GLY A 28 -7.96 -5.54 9.40
CA GLY A 28 -6.63 -6.05 9.76
C GLY A 28 -6.14 -7.15 8.83
N ALA A 29 -7.02 -8.12 8.50
CA ALA A 29 -6.70 -9.20 7.56
C ALA A 29 -6.42 -8.68 6.14
N GLU A 30 -7.25 -7.77 5.62
CA GLU A 30 -7.01 -7.15 4.32
C GLU A 30 -5.70 -6.37 4.29
N ASN A 31 -5.35 -5.67 5.38
CA ASN A 31 -4.11 -4.91 5.47
C ASN A 31 -2.88 -5.83 5.51
N ILE A 32 -2.92 -6.94 6.27
CA ILE A 32 -1.85 -7.96 6.26
C ILE A 32 -1.65 -8.53 4.85
N MET A 33 -2.74 -8.86 4.15
CA MET A 33 -2.66 -9.37 2.77
C MET A 33 -1.89 -8.42 1.85
N ILE A 34 -2.14 -7.11 1.96
CA ILE A 34 -1.39 -6.09 1.19
C ILE A 34 0.06 -5.96 1.68
N VAL A 35 0.31 -6.05 2.99
CA VAL A 35 1.67 -6.02 3.54
C VAL A 35 2.49 -7.18 3.00
N ASP A 36 1.93 -8.39 2.96
CA ASP A 36 2.65 -9.57 2.46
C ASP A 36 2.90 -9.50 0.97
N LEU A 37 1.95 -8.98 0.18
CA LEU A 37 2.18 -8.70 -1.25
C LEU A 37 3.37 -7.74 -1.43
N ILE A 38 3.42 -6.64 -0.68
CA ILE A 38 4.51 -5.65 -0.78
C ILE A 38 5.84 -6.24 -0.29
N ARG A 39 5.83 -7.07 0.76
CA ARG A 39 7.03 -7.78 1.23
C ARG A 39 7.58 -8.72 0.16
N ASN A 40 6.71 -9.45 -0.53
CA ASN A 40 7.10 -10.30 -1.64
C ASN A 40 7.72 -9.49 -2.79
N ASP A 41 7.09 -8.39 -3.20
CA ASP A 41 7.59 -7.55 -4.29
C ASP A 41 8.95 -6.92 -3.92
N LEU A 42 9.08 -6.33 -2.73
CA LEU A 42 10.36 -5.81 -2.23
C LEU A 42 11.43 -6.90 -2.10
N GLY A 43 11.06 -8.12 -1.71
CA GLY A 43 11.99 -9.24 -1.55
C GLY A 43 12.72 -9.62 -2.85
N ARG A 44 12.09 -9.39 -4.01
CA ARG A 44 12.72 -9.66 -5.32
C ARG A 44 13.91 -8.75 -5.60
N ILE A 45 13.87 -7.50 -5.12
CA ILE A 45 14.84 -6.44 -5.40
C ILE A 45 15.68 -6.01 -4.19
N SER A 46 15.46 -6.62 -3.02
CA SER A 46 16.17 -6.31 -1.77
C SER A 46 17.19 -7.39 -1.38
N CYS A 47 18.19 -7.00 -0.59
CA CYS A 47 19.13 -7.91 0.05
C CYS A 47 18.39 -8.93 0.92
N PHE A 48 18.89 -10.16 0.97
CA PHE A 48 18.31 -11.22 1.79
C PHE A 48 18.20 -10.79 3.26
N GLY A 49 17.07 -11.07 3.90
CA GLY A 49 16.81 -10.72 5.31
C GLY A 49 16.66 -9.21 5.60
N SER A 50 16.73 -8.33 4.61
CA SER A 50 16.62 -6.88 4.82
C SER A 50 15.17 -6.37 4.85
N VAL A 51 14.23 -7.09 4.25
CA VAL A 51 12.81 -6.69 4.18
C VAL A 51 12.15 -6.84 5.54
N ARG A 52 11.69 -5.72 6.12
CA ARG A 52 11.08 -5.65 7.46
C ARG A 52 9.83 -4.78 7.46
N VAL A 53 8.87 -5.13 8.29
CA VAL A 53 7.69 -4.30 8.58
C VAL A 53 8.04 -3.38 9.75
N LYS A 54 8.09 -2.06 9.51
CA LYS A 54 8.45 -1.07 10.54
C LYS A 54 7.25 -0.66 11.39
N GLU A 55 6.10 -0.48 10.76
CA GLU A 55 4.85 -0.11 11.43
C GLU A 55 3.75 -0.99 10.85
N LEU A 56 3.00 -1.70 11.70
CA LEU A 56 1.89 -2.55 11.30
C LEU A 56 0.61 -2.01 11.95
N PHE A 57 -0.45 -1.86 11.15
CA PHE A 57 -1.78 -1.40 11.60
C PHE A 57 -1.81 -0.04 12.31
N LYS A 58 -0.89 0.86 11.94
CA LYS A 58 -0.88 2.21 12.49
C LYS A 58 -2.07 2.98 11.95
N ILE A 59 -2.83 3.63 12.83
CA ILE A 59 -3.92 4.50 12.42
C ILE A 59 -3.40 5.91 12.24
N LYS A 60 -3.33 6.36 10.98
CA LYS A 60 -2.99 7.74 10.61
C LYS A 60 -4.27 8.55 10.43
N THR A 61 -4.37 9.66 11.14
CA THR A 61 -5.48 10.60 11.01
C THR A 61 -5.15 11.64 9.94
N TYR A 62 -6.08 11.82 9.00
CA TYR A 62 -6.11 12.86 8.00
C TYR A 62 -7.27 13.84 8.31
N PRO A 63 -7.35 15.00 7.64
CA PRO A 63 -8.41 15.97 7.91
C PRO A 63 -9.83 15.42 7.80
N THR A 64 -10.08 14.51 6.85
CA THR A 64 -11.42 13.96 6.55
C THR A 64 -11.62 12.50 6.92
N LEU A 65 -10.55 11.75 7.17
CA LEU A 65 -10.61 10.31 7.48
C LEU A 65 -9.51 9.83 8.44
N HIS A 66 -9.71 8.64 9.01
CA HIS A 66 -8.68 7.79 9.58
C HIS A 66 -8.31 6.69 8.60
N GLN A 67 -7.02 6.42 8.43
CA GLN A 67 -6.51 5.38 7.55
C GLN A 67 -5.64 4.41 8.34
N MET A 68 -5.85 3.11 8.16
CA MET A 68 -4.91 2.09 8.61
C MET A 68 -3.76 1.96 7.60
N ILE A 69 -2.55 2.23 8.08
CA ILE A 69 -1.31 2.21 7.31
C ILE A 69 -0.31 1.22 7.92
N SER A 70 0.49 0.64 7.04
CA SER A 70 1.60 -0.22 7.39
C SER A 70 2.80 0.15 6.52
N THR A 71 4.01 0.06 7.08
CA THR A 71 5.25 0.48 6.42
C THR A 71 6.17 -0.72 6.27
N VAL A 72 6.55 -1.03 5.04
CA VAL A 72 7.55 -2.06 4.71
C VAL A 72 8.82 -1.35 4.20
N ARG A 73 9.99 -1.83 4.60
CA ARG A 73 11.30 -1.32 4.16
C ARG A 73 12.24 -2.47 3.85
N GLY A 74 13.15 -2.27 2.91
CA GLY A 74 14.22 -3.21 2.59
C GLY A 74 15.43 -2.44 2.06
N ASN A 75 16.60 -3.10 2.07
CA ASN A 75 17.81 -2.55 1.47
C ASN A 75 17.91 -3.08 0.05
N LEU A 76 17.94 -2.21 -0.95
CA LEU A 76 18.02 -2.62 -2.35
C LEU A 76 19.35 -3.35 -2.62
N LYS A 77 19.29 -4.45 -3.40
CA LYS A 77 20.47 -5.16 -3.92
C LYS A 77 20.79 -4.80 -5.38
N ILE A 78 19.91 -4.05 -6.02
CA ILE A 78 20.01 -3.64 -7.42
C ILE A 78 19.96 -2.12 -7.54
N ASP A 79 20.52 -1.64 -8.65
CA ASP A 79 20.69 -0.21 -8.91
C ASP A 79 19.79 0.31 -10.04
N SER A 80 19.18 -0.59 -10.81
CA SER A 80 18.34 -0.24 -11.94
C SER A 80 16.99 0.32 -11.49
N PHE A 81 16.74 1.60 -11.76
CA PHE A 81 15.44 2.22 -11.54
C PHE A 81 14.32 1.53 -12.31
N TYR A 82 14.58 1.07 -13.54
CA TYR A 82 13.61 0.35 -14.33
C TYR A 82 13.13 -0.93 -13.63
N GLU A 83 14.05 -1.74 -13.13
CA GLU A 83 13.71 -2.99 -12.43
C GLU A 83 13.01 -2.75 -11.10
N ILE A 84 13.42 -1.69 -10.36
CA ILE A 84 12.75 -1.27 -9.12
C ILE A 84 11.31 -0.88 -9.40
N ILE A 85 11.09 -0.01 -10.39
CA ILE A 85 9.75 0.45 -10.76
C ILE A 85 8.93 -0.74 -11.23
N LYS A 86 9.39 -1.49 -12.25
CA LYS A 86 8.67 -2.65 -12.81
C LYS A 86 8.24 -3.67 -11.75
N THR A 87 9.07 -3.92 -10.74
CA THR A 87 8.74 -4.86 -9.66
C THR A 87 7.70 -4.31 -8.70
N LEU A 88 7.81 -3.05 -8.31
CA LEU A 88 6.91 -2.40 -7.35
C LEU A 88 5.63 -1.88 -8.00
N PHE A 89 5.61 -1.82 -9.33
CA PHE A 89 4.55 -1.15 -10.07
C PHE A 89 3.20 -1.86 -9.94
N LEU A 90 2.19 -0.98 -9.99
CA LEU A 90 0.85 -1.06 -9.44
C LEU A 90 0.78 -1.46 -7.96
N CYS A 91 0.31 -0.49 -7.16
CA CYS A 91 0.11 -0.64 -5.74
C CYS A 91 -0.90 -1.76 -5.45
N GLY A 92 -0.51 -2.69 -4.56
CA GLY A 92 -1.35 -3.81 -4.13
C GLY A 92 -2.72 -3.41 -3.60
N SER A 93 -2.84 -2.24 -2.98
CA SER A 93 -4.12 -1.77 -2.42
C SER A 93 -5.16 -1.41 -3.48
N VAL A 94 -4.74 -1.22 -4.74
CA VAL A 94 -5.62 -0.77 -5.84
C VAL A 94 -5.81 -1.83 -6.92
N THR A 95 -4.89 -2.79 -6.99
CA THR A 95 -5.03 -4.01 -7.78
C THR A 95 -5.72 -5.08 -6.95
N GLY A 96 -5.07 -5.59 -5.92
CA GLY A 96 -5.51 -6.69 -5.08
C GLY A 96 -4.43 -7.77 -4.98
N ALA A 97 -4.79 -8.92 -4.40
CA ALA A 97 -3.90 -10.06 -4.28
C ALA A 97 -4.65 -11.36 -4.62
N PRO A 98 -4.08 -12.28 -5.42
CA PRO A 98 -2.80 -12.17 -6.14
C PRO A 98 -2.82 -11.16 -7.29
N LYS A 99 -1.79 -10.30 -7.40
CA LYS A 99 -1.77 -9.11 -8.28
C LYS A 99 -2.17 -9.41 -9.73
N ILE A 100 -1.56 -10.44 -10.34
CA ILE A 100 -1.80 -10.80 -11.75
C ILE A 100 -3.26 -11.20 -11.97
N ARG A 101 -3.78 -12.15 -11.17
CA ARG A 101 -5.16 -12.60 -11.32
C ARG A 101 -6.17 -11.48 -11.06
N THR A 102 -5.91 -10.60 -10.09
CA THR A 102 -6.80 -9.46 -9.86
C THR A 102 -6.79 -8.48 -11.03
N MET A 103 -5.63 -8.24 -11.67
CA MET A 103 -5.56 -7.39 -12.87
C MET A 103 -6.32 -7.99 -14.06
N GLU A 104 -6.28 -9.31 -14.25
CA GLU A 104 -7.09 -10.01 -15.26
C GLU A 104 -8.59 -9.79 -15.01
N ILE A 105 -9.05 -10.00 -13.77
CA ILE A 105 -10.45 -9.78 -13.39
C ILE A 105 -10.86 -8.32 -13.58
N ILE A 106 -9.99 -7.36 -13.20
CA ILE A 106 -10.24 -5.93 -13.44
C ILE A 106 -10.45 -5.67 -14.93
N ARG A 107 -9.62 -6.27 -15.80
CA ARG A 107 -9.74 -6.14 -17.25
C ARG A 107 -11.02 -6.77 -17.81
N GLU A 108 -11.47 -7.88 -17.23
CA GLU A 108 -12.72 -8.54 -17.60
C GLU A 108 -13.95 -7.71 -17.19
N LEU A 109 -13.89 -7.01 -16.06
CA LEU A 109 -15.03 -6.29 -15.46
C LEU A 109 -15.14 -4.82 -15.87
N GLU A 110 -14.03 -4.13 -16.12
CA GLU A 110 -14.02 -2.70 -16.45
C GLU A 110 -14.19 -2.47 -17.95
N LYS A 111 -15.06 -1.52 -18.31
CA LYS A 111 -15.39 -1.20 -19.70
C LYS A 111 -14.24 -0.56 -20.47
N GLU A 112 -13.35 0.12 -19.75
CA GLU A 112 -12.30 0.97 -20.31
C GLU A 112 -11.01 0.82 -19.50
N PRO A 113 -9.83 1.06 -20.09
CA PRO A 113 -8.57 1.07 -19.35
C PRO A 113 -8.54 2.22 -18.32
N ARG A 114 -7.98 1.97 -17.15
CA ARG A 114 -7.84 2.98 -16.09
C ARG A 114 -6.90 4.14 -16.46
N ASN A 115 -5.95 3.93 -17.37
CA ASN A 115 -4.93 4.92 -17.73
C ASN A 115 -4.25 5.47 -16.45
N VAL A 116 -4.19 6.79 -16.29
CA VAL A 116 -3.61 7.47 -15.11
C VAL A 116 -4.40 7.24 -13.81
N TYR A 117 -5.66 6.78 -13.88
CA TYR A 117 -6.42 6.45 -12.68
C TYR A 117 -5.80 5.23 -12.00
N THR A 118 -5.48 5.36 -10.71
CA THR A 118 -4.78 4.32 -9.92
C THR A 118 -3.33 4.03 -10.33
N ASP A 119 -2.79 4.88 -11.21
CA ASP A 119 -1.38 4.90 -11.55
C ASP A 119 -0.56 5.63 -10.45
N THR A 120 0.68 5.98 -10.77
CA THR A 120 1.68 6.47 -9.86
C THR A 120 2.42 7.63 -10.52
N THR A 121 2.55 8.75 -9.80
CA THR A 121 3.27 9.94 -10.26
C THR A 121 4.42 10.22 -9.31
N GLY A 122 5.61 10.46 -9.84
CA GLY A 122 6.81 10.59 -9.04
C GLY A 122 7.94 11.34 -9.73
N PHE A 123 9.11 11.31 -9.10
CA PHE A 123 10.33 11.91 -9.64
C PHE A 123 11.56 11.04 -9.37
N ILE A 124 12.54 11.16 -10.27
CA ILE A 124 13.89 10.65 -10.09
C ILE A 124 14.81 11.84 -9.86
N ALA A 125 15.55 11.84 -8.77
CA ALA A 125 16.49 12.88 -8.41
C ALA A 125 17.93 12.33 -8.37
N PRO A 126 18.95 13.22 -8.41
CA PRO A 126 20.33 12.84 -8.18
C PRO A 126 20.52 12.06 -6.87
N TYR A 127 21.67 11.39 -6.73
CA TYR A 127 21.99 10.58 -5.54
C TYR A 127 21.01 9.42 -5.30
N ARG A 128 20.50 8.84 -6.40
CA ARG A 128 19.69 7.62 -6.39
C ARG A 128 18.39 7.73 -5.57
N ARG A 129 17.75 8.89 -5.64
CA ARG A 129 16.46 9.13 -4.97
C ARG A 129 15.33 9.00 -5.96
N LEU A 130 14.40 8.11 -5.66
CA LEU A 130 13.17 7.89 -6.41
C LEU A 130 12.02 8.00 -5.40
N SER A 131 11.00 8.77 -5.74
CA SER A 131 9.77 8.89 -4.94
C SER A 131 8.58 8.84 -5.86
N PHE A 132 7.58 8.06 -5.48
CA PHE A 132 6.33 7.89 -6.19
C PHE A 132 5.23 7.42 -5.22
#